data_AF-A0A7W0XJH7-F1
#
_entry.id   AF-A0A7W0XJH7-F1
#
_cell.length_a   1.000
_cell.length_b   1.000
_cell.length_c   1.000
_cell.angle_alpha   90.00
_cell.angle_beta   90.00
_cell.angle_gamma   90.00
#
_symmetry.space_group_name_H-M   'P 1'
#
loop_
_entity.id
_entity.type
_entity.pdbx_description
1 polymer ?
#
loop_
_entity_poly.entity_id
_entity_poly.type
_entity_poly.pdbx_seq_one_letter_code
_entity_poly.pdbx_strand_id
1 'polypeptide(L)'
;GLEAQTKAKAEEIENVQKELGNVQELFRKQLVTAPRVNELERAASRLDGERGALTAASAQAKGRITETELQIAQIDEDLRAEVGRELAEIRAKTAELTERKTAAVDELNRVDIRSPQDGVVFGLTAHTVGGVIRAGEPILQIVPEADALKIEAKVAPQDIDRIRIGQIAALRFSAFNQQTTPEIEGSVIFISADVSEDSRTGAVFYTLRIGVSDEEIAELGAVKLVPGMPVEAFVQTDTRSVLSYLTKPFADQMARTFREG
;
A
#
# COMPACT_ATOMS: atom_id res chain seq x y z
N GLY A 1 -2.11 63.05 -28.21
CA GLY A 1 -1.02 63.83 -28.83
C GLY A 1 -1.10 63.76 -30.33
N LEU A 2 -0.53 62.71 -30.94
CA LEU A 2 -0.46 62.54 -32.40
C LEU A 2 -1.84 62.49 -33.08
N GLU A 3 -2.81 61.73 -32.56
CA GLU A 3 -4.16 61.69 -33.14
C GLU A 3 -4.86 63.06 -33.15
N ALA A 4 -4.69 63.84 -32.07
CA ALA A 4 -5.21 65.21 -32.00
C ALA A 4 -4.52 66.14 -33.02
N GLN A 5 -3.21 66.00 -33.22
CA GLN A 5 -2.46 66.75 -34.23
C GLN A 5 -2.87 66.35 -35.66
N THR A 6 -3.04 65.06 -35.93
CA THR A 6 -3.54 64.56 -37.23
C THR A 6 -4.93 65.10 -37.52
N LYS A 7 -5.82 65.12 -36.52
CA LYS A 7 -7.17 65.67 -36.66
C LYS A 7 -7.14 67.18 -36.92
N ALA A 8 -6.36 67.93 -36.14
CA ALA A 8 -6.20 69.38 -36.33
C ALA A 8 -5.64 69.70 -37.72
N LYS A 9 -4.65 68.93 -38.22
CA LYS A 9 -4.12 69.08 -39.58
C LYS A 9 -5.15 68.73 -40.65
N ALA A 10 -6.03 67.76 -40.42
CA ALA A 10 -7.12 67.46 -41.34
C ALA A 10 -8.11 68.63 -41.47
N GLU A 11 -8.49 69.25 -40.36
CA GLU A 11 -9.34 70.43 -40.32
C GLU A 11 -8.67 71.65 -41.00
N GLU A 12 -7.36 71.85 -40.77
CA GLU A 12 -6.57 72.89 -41.43
C GLU A 12 -6.52 72.70 -42.96
N ILE A 13 -6.29 71.46 -43.43
CA ILE A 13 -6.29 71.12 -44.85
C ILE A 13 -7.66 71.41 -45.48
N GLU A 14 -8.76 71.05 -44.80
CA GLU A 14 -10.11 71.29 -45.30
C GLU A 14 -10.38 72.79 -45.51
N ASN A 15 -9.95 73.63 -44.56
CA ASN A 15 -10.09 75.09 -44.67
C ASN A 15 -9.26 75.67 -45.82
N VAL A 16 -8.00 75.25 -45.95
CA VAL A 16 -7.11 75.71 -47.03
C VAL A 16 -7.62 75.25 -48.40
N GLN A 17 -8.18 74.05 -48.50
CA GLN A 17 -8.78 73.56 -49.76
C GLN A 17 -10.03 74.35 -50.15
N LYS A 18 -10.89 74.69 -49.18
CA LYS A 18 -12.05 75.58 -49.42
C LYS A 18 -11.60 76.96 -49.91
N GLU A 19 -10.59 77.56 -49.28
CA GLU A 19 -10.03 78.84 -49.71
C GLU A 19 -9.43 78.75 -51.11
N LEU A 20 -8.65 77.70 -51.38
CA LEU A 20 -8.04 77.46 -52.69
C LEU A 20 -9.11 77.36 -53.79
N GLY A 21 -10.21 76.63 -53.57
CA GLY A 21 -11.30 76.52 -54.54
C GLY A 21 -11.94 77.87 -54.88
N ASN A 22 -12.17 78.70 -53.86
CA ASN A 22 -12.71 80.06 -54.05
C ASN A 22 -11.73 80.94 -54.83
N VAL A 23 -10.44 80.92 -54.48
CA VAL A 23 -9.40 81.71 -55.15
C VAL A 23 -9.18 81.25 -56.60
N GLN A 24 -9.25 79.96 -56.88
CA GLN A 24 -9.20 79.42 -58.24
C GLN A 24 -10.40 79.87 -59.11
N GLU A 25 -11.59 80.03 -58.53
CA GLU A 25 -12.74 80.61 -59.23
C GLU A 25 -12.52 82.09 -59.56
N LEU A 26 -12.03 82.88 -58.59
CA LEU A 26 -11.70 84.29 -58.80
C LEU A 26 -10.59 84.46 -59.85
N PHE A 27 -9.62 83.55 -59.88
CA PHE A 27 -8.53 83.58 -60.86
C PHE A 27 -9.06 83.35 -62.29
N ARG A 28 -9.99 82.42 -62.48
CA ARG A 28 -10.68 82.20 -63.77
C ARG A 28 -11.45 83.44 -64.24
N LYS A 29 -11.94 84.25 -63.31
CA LYS A 29 -12.59 85.55 -63.56
C LYS A 29 -11.60 86.72 -63.72
N GLN A 30 -10.28 86.46 -63.69
CA GLN A 30 -9.20 87.45 -63.73
C GLN A 30 -9.21 88.47 -62.57
N LEU A 31 -9.80 88.10 -61.43
CA LEU A 31 -9.95 88.97 -60.25
C LEU A 31 -8.80 88.81 -59.22
N VAL A 32 -7.92 87.83 -59.42
CA VAL A 32 -6.73 87.59 -58.59
C VAL A 32 -5.56 87.14 -59.46
N THR A 33 -4.35 87.12 -58.89
CA THR A 33 -3.12 86.76 -59.61
C THR A 33 -2.71 85.30 -59.39
N ALA A 34 -2.01 84.69 -60.36
CA ALA A 34 -1.54 83.31 -60.28
C ALA A 34 -0.64 82.99 -59.04
N PRO A 35 0.23 83.91 -58.56
CA PRO A 35 1.03 83.66 -57.36
C PRO A 35 0.20 83.30 -56.12
N ARG A 36 -1.01 83.87 -55.97
CA ARG A 36 -1.89 83.57 -54.81
C ARG A 36 -2.45 82.15 -54.86
N VAL A 37 -2.84 81.67 -56.04
CA VAL A 37 -3.27 80.27 -56.24
C VAL A 37 -2.11 79.32 -55.92
N ASN A 38 -0.93 79.58 -56.50
CA ASN A 38 0.26 78.75 -56.29
C ASN A 38 0.71 78.71 -54.82
N GLU A 39 0.53 79.80 -54.07
CA GLU A 39 0.81 79.85 -52.63
C GLU A 39 -0.09 78.88 -51.85
N LEU A 40 -1.40 78.92 -52.10
CA LEU A 40 -2.38 78.04 -51.45
C LEU A 40 -2.20 76.57 -51.85
N GLU A 41 -1.87 76.28 -53.11
CA GLU A 41 -1.55 74.92 -53.57
C GLU A 41 -0.32 74.37 -52.86
N ARG A 42 0.76 75.15 -52.74
CA ARG A 42 1.95 74.75 -51.97
C ARG A 42 1.64 74.55 -50.48
N ALA A 43 0.76 75.38 -49.91
CA ALA A 43 0.34 75.23 -48.52
C ALA A 43 -0.45 73.94 -48.30
N ALA A 44 -1.41 73.62 -49.18
CA ALA A 44 -2.18 72.38 -49.13
C ALA A 44 -1.26 71.14 -49.24
N SER A 45 -0.34 71.12 -50.21
CA SER A 45 0.61 70.02 -50.37
C SER A 45 1.55 69.83 -49.17
N ARG A 46 2.01 70.94 -48.56
CA ARG A 46 2.83 70.88 -47.34
C ARG A 46 2.05 70.31 -46.16
N LEU A 47 0.83 70.78 -45.93
CA LEU A 47 -0.03 70.30 -44.83
C LEU A 47 -0.39 68.82 -45.01
N ASP A 48 -0.62 68.37 -46.24
CA ASP A 48 -0.88 66.96 -46.52
C ASP A 48 0.35 66.08 -46.22
N GLY A 49 1.55 66.54 -46.59
CA GLY A 49 2.81 65.90 -46.22
C GLY A 49 3.03 65.81 -44.71
N GLU A 50 2.76 66.91 -43.98
CA GLU A 50 2.83 66.94 -42.51
C GLU A 50 1.84 65.94 -41.88
N ARG A 51 0.59 65.89 -42.37
CA ARG A 51 -0.43 64.93 -41.92
C ARG A 51 0.00 63.49 -42.21
N GLY A 52 0.59 63.24 -43.38
CA GLY A 52 1.15 61.93 -43.74
C GLY A 52 2.24 61.49 -42.77
N ALA A 53 3.18 62.38 -42.44
CA ALA A 53 4.23 62.11 -41.46
C ALA A 53 3.67 61.80 -40.05
N LEU A 54 2.67 62.57 -39.59
CA LEU A 54 2.00 62.31 -38.31
C LEU A 54 1.25 60.97 -38.29
N THR A 55 0.62 60.61 -39.40
CA THR A 55 -0.11 59.34 -39.54
C THR A 55 0.86 58.16 -39.49
N ALA A 56 2.00 58.24 -40.20
CA ALA A 56 3.05 57.24 -40.14
C ALA A 56 3.64 57.10 -38.73
N ALA A 57 3.89 58.22 -38.04
CA ALA A 57 4.37 58.21 -36.66
C ALA A 57 3.36 57.55 -35.71
N SER A 58 2.06 57.82 -35.88
CA SER A 58 0.98 57.17 -35.10
C SER A 58 0.94 55.67 -35.34
N ALA A 59 1.03 55.23 -36.59
CA ALA A 59 1.07 53.80 -36.93
C ALA A 59 2.30 53.11 -36.34
N GLN A 60 3.48 53.75 -36.40
CA GLN A 60 4.70 53.22 -35.80
C GLN A 60 4.59 53.11 -34.27
N ALA A 61 4.00 54.11 -33.61
CA ALA A 61 3.76 54.08 -32.17
C ALA A 61 2.81 52.93 -31.77
N LYS A 62 1.71 52.73 -32.53
CA LYS A 62 0.80 51.61 -32.34
C LYS A 62 1.49 50.26 -32.52
N GLY A 63 2.36 50.12 -33.52
CA GLY A 63 3.18 48.93 -33.71
C GLY A 63 4.07 48.61 -32.51
N ARG A 64 4.75 49.62 -31.94
CA ARG A 64 5.56 49.44 -30.72
C ARG A 64 4.73 49.07 -29.51
N ILE A 65 3.52 49.60 -29.37
CA ILE A 65 2.58 49.21 -28.29
C ILE A 65 2.28 47.72 -28.41
N THR A 66 1.86 47.26 -29.59
CA THR A 66 1.55 45.83 -29.82
C THR A 66 2.76 44.92 -29.61
N GLU A 67 3.95 45.35 -30.05
CA GLU A 67 5.19 44.61 -29.78
C GLU A 67 5.47 44.48 -28.29
N THR A 68 5.29 45.57 -27.54
CA THR A 68 5.46 45.58 -26.07
C THR A 68 4.41 44.70 -25.37
N GLU A 69 3.16 44.74 -25.81
CA GLU A 69 2.08 43.88 -25.30
C GLU A 69 2.39 42.40 -25.52
N LEU A 70 2.94 42.04 -26.69
CA LEU A 70 3.39 40.67 -26.98
C LEU A 70 4.57 40.26 -26.09
N GLN A 71 5.53 41.16 -25.84
CA GLN A 71 6.64 40.91 -24.92
C GLN A 71 6.15 40.65 -23.49
N ILE A 72 5.17 41.43 -23.01
CA ILE A 72 4.56 41.22 -21.68
C ILE A 72 3.91 39.83 -21.63
N ALA A 73 3.12 39.47 -22.63
CA ALA A 73 2.48 38.15 -22.69
C ALA A 73 3.50 37.00 -22.74
N GLN A 74 4.61 37.18 -23.45
CA GLN A 74 5.69 36.18 -23.50
C GLN A 74 6.35 36.00 -22.14
N ILE A 75 6.65 37.09 -21.43
CA ILE A 75 7.24 37.05 -20.08
C ILE A 75 6.30 36.31 -19.11
N ASP A 76 4.99 36.58 -19.19
CA ASP A 76 3.99 35.91 -18.36
C ASP A 76 3.94 34.40 -18.62
N GLU A 77 3.99 33.98 -19.89
CA GLU A 77 4.00 32.55 -20.23
C GLU A 77 5.33 31.87 -19.86
N ASP A 78 6.46 32.53 -20.03
CA ASP A 78 7.77 32.00 -19.62
C ASP A 78 7.81 31.81 -18.10
N LEU A 79 7.30 32.77 -17.33
CA LEU A 79 7.17 32.67 -15.87
C LEU A 79 6.26 31.52 -15.46
N ARG A 80 5.10 31.36 -16.11
CA ARG A 80 4.19 30.23 -15.85
C ARG A 80 4.86 28.89 -16.13
N ALA A 81 5.62 28.79 -17.22
CA ALA A 81 6.34 27.58 -17.57
C ALA A 81 7.49 27.27 -16.60
N GLU A 82 8.20 28.29 -16.10
CA GLU A 82 9.22 28.14 -15.06
C GLU A 82 8.61 27.67 -13.73
N VAL A 83 7.60 28.36 -13.23
CA VAL A 83 6.89 28.01 -11.99
C VAL A 83 6.28 26.60 -12.09
N GLY A 84 5.73 26.25 -13.25
CA GLY A 84 5.18 24.90 -13.51
C GLY A 84 6.25 23.81 -13.41
N ARG A 85 7.45 24.06 -13.95
CA ARG A 85 8.59 23.12 -13.86
C ARG A 85 9.09 22.99 -12.42
N GLU A 86 9.30 24.09 -11.72
CA GLU A 86 9.76 24.08 -10.33
C GLU A 86 8.75 23.37 -9.41
N LEU A 87 7.45 23.64 -9.59
CA LEU A 87 6.39 22.97 -8.84
C LEU A 87 6.38 21.45 -9.08
N ALA A 88 6.59 21.01 -10.32
CA ALA A 88 6.67 19.59 -10.64
C ALA A 88 7.88 18.92 -9.95
N GLU A 89 9.04 19.57 -9.97
CA GLU A 89 10.24 19.08 -9.29
C GLU A 89 10.05 18.98 -7.77
N ILE A 90 9.51 20.03 -7.14
CA ILE A 90 9.23 20.05 -5.70
C ILE A 90 8.23 18.95 -5.32
N ARG A 91 7.19 18.73 -6.13
CA ARG A 91 6.22 17.65 -5.90
C ARG A 91 6.87 16.28 -5.97
N ALA A 92 7.70 16.03 -6.98
CA ALA A 92 8.42 14.77 -7.11
C ALA A 92 9.32 14.51 -5.89
N LYS A 93 10.08 15.53 -5.47
CA LYS A 93 10.95 15.46 -4.28
C LYS A 93 10.16 15.27 -2.99
N THR A 94 9.00 15.90 -2.87
CA THR A 94 8.10 15.74 -1.72
C THR A 94 7.57 14.31 -1.63
N ALA A 95 7.16 13.72 -2.76
CA ALA A 95 6.71 12.33 -2.81
C ALA A 95 7.84 11.36 -2.41
N GLU A 96 9.04 11.56 -2.96
CA GLU A 96 10.23 10.77 -2.59
C GLU A 96 10.55 10.86 -1.09
N LEU A 97 10.58 12.08 -0.53
CA LEU A 97 10.86 12.29 0.88
C LEU A 97 9.77 11.71 1.79
N THR A 98 8.52 11.70 1.33
CA THR A 98 7.40 11.10 2.07
C THR A 98 7.58 9.59 2.16
N GLU A 99 7.92 8.92 1.06
CA GLU A 99 8.22 7.48 1.06
C GLU A 99 9.42 7.14 1.94
N ARG A 100 10.50 7.92 1.85
CA ARG A 100 11.67 7.77 2.74
C ARG A 100 11.30 7.94 4.20
N LYS A 101 10.42 8.89 4.53
CA LYS A 101 9.92 9.08 5.89
C LYS A 101 9.12 7.87 6.35
N THR A 102 8.22 7.33 5.53
CA THR A 102 7.43 6.14 5.87
C THR A 102 8.34 4.95 6.18
N ALA A 103 9.36 4.70 5.34
CA ALA A 103 10.34 3.64 5.57
C ALA A 103 11.14 3.87 6.88
N ALA A 104 11.60 5.09 7.14
CA ALA A 104 12.32 5.42 8.37
C ALA A 104 11.45 5.30 9.62
N VAL A 105 10.15 5.61 9.53
CA VAL A 105 9.19 5.40 10.63
C VAL A 105 8.95 3.91 10.88
N ASP A 106 8.85 3.08 9.84
CA ASP A 106 8.76 1.62 10.00
C ASP A 106 10.01 1.05 10.68
N GLU A 107 11.20 1.51 10.27
CA GLU A 107 12.47 1.13 10.90
C GLU A 107 12.52 1.53 12.37
N LEU A 108 12.09 2.76 12.71
CA LEU A 108 12.00 3.23 14.09
C LEU A 108 11.03 2.39 14.92
N ASN A 109 9.85 2.03 14.37
CA ASN A 109 8.87 1.22 15.07
C ASN A 109 9.38 -0.21 15.36
N ARG A 110 10.30 -0.73 14.54
CA ARG A 110 10.94 -2.04 14.74
C ARG A 110 12.01 -2.07 15.84
N VAL A 111 12.41 -0.91 16.36
CA VAL A 111 13.31 -0.82 17.52
C VAL A 111 12.62 -1.34 18.78
N ASP A 112 11.32 -1.06 18.91
CA ASP A 112 10.50 -1.57 20.02
C ASP A 112 9.92 -2.94 19.69
N ILE A 113 10.60 -4.00 20.14
CA ILE A 113 10.15 -5.37 19.92
C ILE A 113 9.01 -5.70 20.90
N ARG A 114 7.81 -5.89 20.37
CA ARG A 114 6.61 -6.30 21.12
C ARG A 114 6.29 -7.77 20.87
N SER A 115 5.75 -8.44 21.89
CA SER A 115 5.27 -9.82 21.73
C SER A 115 4.07 -9.86 20.78
N PRO A 116 4.02 -10.80 19.81
CA PRO A 116 2.87 -10.97 18.92
C PRO A 116 1.66 -11.65 19.59
N GLN A 117 1.87 -12.29 20.74
CA GLN A 117 0.86 -13.07 21.47
C GLN A 117 1.18 -13.12 22.97
N ASP A 118 0.18 -13.43 23.79
CA ASP A 118 0.37 -13.68 25.22
C ASP A 118 1.15 -14.98 25.44
N GLY A 119 1.99 -15.01 26.48
CA GLY A 119 2.84 -16.15 26.76
C GLY A 119 3.98 -15.86 27.74
N VAL A 120 4.79 -16.88 27.98
CA VAL A 120 5.94 -16.80 28.89
C VAL A 120 7.23 -16.60 28.09
N VAL A 121 8.08 -15.69 28.57
CA VAL A 121 9.42 -15.46 28.01
C VAL A 121 10.34 -16.62 28.39
N PHE A 122 10.95 -17.25 27.39
CA PHE A 122 11.92 -18.32 27.54
C PHE A 122 13.22 -17.99 26.80
N GLY A 123 14.36 -18.39 27.36
CA GLY A 123 15.65 -18.29 26.68
C GLY A 123 16.06 -16.87 26.28
N LEU A 124 15.87 -15.87 27.14
CA LEU A 124 16.36 -14.51 26.92
C LEU A 124 17.89 -14.53 26.81
N THR A 125 18.44 -14.13 25.66
CA THR A 125 19.90 -14.10 25.39
C THR A 125 20.50 -12.70 25.52
N ALA A 126 19.69 -11.64 25.41
CA ALA A 126 20.14 -10.27 25.62
C ALA A 126 20.19 -9.93 27.13
N HIS A 127 21.40 -10.01 27.70
CA HIS A 127 21.63 -9.76 29.13
C HIS A 127 22.29 -8.41 29.45
N THR A 128 22.52 -7.55 28.46
CA THR A 128 23.31 -6.31 28.65
C THR A 128 22.66 -5.08 28.03
N VAL A 129 22.59 -4.00 28.80
CA VAL A 129 22.17 -2.67 28.32
C VAL A 129 23.31 -2.09 27.47
N GLY A 130 23.02 -1.78 26.20
CA GLY A 130 24.01 -1.25 25.24
C GLY A 130 24.71 -2.30 24.38
N GLY A 131 24.32 -3.57 24.45
CA GLY A 131 24.76 -4.60 23.52
C GLY A 131 24.19 -4.38 22.11
N VAL A 132 24.95 -4.77 21.08
CA VAL A 132 24.52 -4.70 19.67
C VAL A 132 23.95 -6.05 19.27
N ILE A 133 22.71 -6.06 18.77
CA ILE A 133 22.01 -7.26 18.29
C ILE A 133 21.91 -7.19 16.77
N ARG A 134 22.24 -8.28 16.06
CA ARG A 134 22.17 -8.30 14.59
C ARG A 134 20.74 -8.60 14.12
N ALA A 135 20.42 -8.14 12.90
CA ALA A 135 19.16 -8.48 12.27
C ALA A 135 19.01 -10.01 12.12
N GLY A 136 17.87 -10.55 12.57
CA GLY A 136 17.57 -11.99 12.54
C GLY A 136 18.18 -12.81 13.68
N GLU A 137 18.93 -12.19 14.59
CA GLU A 137 19.46 -12.87 15.77
C GLU A 137 18.32 -13.10 16.79
N PRO A 138 18.08 -14.34 17.24
CA PRO A 138 17.03 -14.62 18.21
C PRO A 138 17.42 -14.09 19.60
N ILE A 139 16.56 -13.22 20.14
CA ILE A 139 16.79 -12.55 21.43
C ILE A 139 16.08 -13.25 22.59
N LEU A 140 14.88 -13.78 22.32
CA LEU A 140 14.05 -14.52 23.26
C LEU A 140 13.03 -15.34 22.49
N GLN A 141 12.43 -16.31 23.16
CA GLN A 141 11.28 -17.06 22.65
C GLN A 141 10.05 -16.76 23.52
N ILE A 142 8.91 -16.51 22.88
CA ILE A 142 7.62 -16.46 23.57
C ILE A 142 6.96 -17.81 23.41
N VAL A 143 6.75 -18.49 24.54
CA VAL A 143 5.97 -19.73 24.59
C VAL A 143 4.52 -19.34 24.87
N PRO A 144 3.59 -19.54 23.94
CA PRO A 144 2.18 -19.26 24.18
C PRO A 144 1.71 -20.02 25.42
N GLU A 145 0.93 -19.36 26.26
CA GLU A 145 0.09 -20.07 27.21
C GLU A 145 -1.02 -20.73 26.40
N ALA A 146 -0.73 -21.91 25.83
CA ALA A 146 -1.72 -22.62 25.04
C ALA A 146 -2.81 -23.19 25.94
N ASP A 147 -4.04 -22.78 25.63
CA ASP A 147 -5.30 -23.36 26.07
C ASP A 147 -5.27 -24.91 26.12
N ALA A 148 -5.79 -25.45 27.22
CA ALA A 148 -6.04 -26.87 27.54
C ALA A 148 -4.86 -27.83 27.28
N LEU A 149 -4.33 -28.43 28.35
CA LEU A 149 -3.33 -29.50 28.28
C LEU A 149 -3.86 -30.66 27.39
N LYS A 150 -3.20 -30.88 26.24
CA LYS A 150 -3.48 -31.99 25.33
C LYS A 150 -2.43 -33.06 25.52
N ILE A 151 -2.87 -34.31 25.58
CA ILE A 151 -2.00 -35.46 25.77
C ILE A 151 -1.71 -36.08 24.41
N GLU A 152 -0.43 -36.26 24.09
CA GLU A 152 0.00 -36.96 22.88
C GLU A 152 0.34 -38.41 23.22
N ALA A 153 -0.32 -39.34 22.53
CA ALA A 153 -0.10 -40.78 22.67
C ALA A 153 0.37 -41.37 21.34
N LYS A 154 1.34 -42.29 21.40
CA LYS A 154 1.84 -43.04 20.24
C LYS A 154 1.12 -44.37 20.15
N VAL A 155 0.56 -44.68 18.99
CA VAL A 155 -0.10 -45.97 18.73
C VAL A 155 0.60 -46.71 17.62
N ALA A 156 0.75 -48.01 17.83
CA ALA A 156 1.37 -48.89 16.86
C ALA A 156 0.45 -49.08 15.63
N PRO A 157 0.98 -49.14 14.40
CA PRO A 157 0.19 -49.22 13.18
C PRO A 157 -0.82 -50.37 13.14
N GLN A 158 -0.53 -51.50 13.79
CA GLN A 158 -1.43 -52.64 13.86
C GLN A 158 -2.72 -52.38 14.65
N ASP A 159 -2.74 -51.35 15.51
CA ASP A 159 -3.85 -51.05 16.41
C ASP A 159 -4.68 -49.85 15.95
N ILE A 160 -4.23 -49.12 14.91
CA ILE A 160 -4.89 -47.89 14.42
C ILE A 160 -6.31 -48.13 13.91
N ASP A 161 -6.57 -49.29 13.31
CA ASP A 161 -7.88 -49.66 12.75
C ASP A 161 -9.02 -49.68 13.79
N ARG A 162 -8.67 -49.72 15.09
CA ARG A 162 -9.62 -49.77 16.20
C ARG A 162 -9.86 -48.42 16.84
N ILE A 163 -9.08 -47.40 16.50
CA ILE A 163 -9.15 -46.10 17.14
C ILE A 163 -9.94 -45.12 16.29
N ARG A 164 -10.85 -44.41 16.93
CA ARG A 164 -11.68 -43.38 16.30
C ARG A 164 -11.69 -42.12 17.13
N ILE A 165 -11.83 -40.99 16.45
CA ILE A 165 -12.08 -39.70 17.09
C ILE A 165 -13.38 -39.80 17.89
N GLY A 166 -13.37 -39.30 19.12
CA GLY A 166 -14.47 -39.33 20.09
C GLY A 166 -14.46 -40.51 21.05
N GLN A 167 -13.55 -41.48 20.91
CA GLN A 167 -13.43 -42.57 21.90
C GLN A 167 -12.89 -42.07 23.24
N ILE A 168 -13.41 -42.64 24.32
CA ILE A 168 -12.93 -42.40 25.68
C ILE A 168 -11.60 -43.13 25.87
N ALA A 169 -10.63 -42.42 26.41
CA ALA A 169 -9.31 -42.92 26.74
C ALA A 169 -9.04 -42.65 28.22
N ALA A 170 -8.71 -43.70 28.95
CA ALA A 170 -8.36 -43.61 30.34
C ALA A 170 -6.85 -43.33 30.46
N LEU A 171 -6.50 -42.28 31.21
CA LEU A 171 -5.17 -41.69 31.24
C LEU A 171 -4.52 -41.93 32.59
N ARG A 172 -3.34 -42.57 32.57
CA ARG A 172 -2.56 -42.87 33.76
C ARG A 172 -1.21 -42.18 33.71
N PHE A 173 -1.00 -41.26 34.66
CA PHE A 173 0.25 -40.54 34.79
C PHE A 173 1.23 -41.38 35.62
N SER A 174 2.11 -42.10 34.93
CA SER A 174 3.09 -43.01 35.54
C SER A 174 4.12 -42.31 36.44
N ALA A 175 4.20 -40.97 36.35
CA ALA A 175 5.01 -40.13 37.22
C ALA A 175 4.47 -40.00 38.67
N PHE A 176 3.21 -40.38 38.93
CA PHE A 176 2.60 -40.29 40.26
C PHE A 176 2.34 -41.67 40.90
N ASN A 177 2.10 -41.68 42.21
CA ASN A 177 1.80 -42.92 42.93
C ASN A 177 0.47 -43.50 42.45
N GLN A 178 0.55 -44.66 41.80
CA GLN A 178 -0.58 -45.36 41.17
C GLN A 178 -1.66 -45.82 42.17
N GLN A 179 -1.36 -45.87 43.48
CA GLN A 179 -2.34 -46.23 44.50
C GLN A 179 -3.19 -45.04 44.96
N THR A 180 -2.73 -43.80 44.75
CA THR A 180 -3.39 -42.58 45.26
C THR A 180 -3.86 -41.64 44.16
N THR A 181 -3.41 -41.84 42.92
CA THR A 181 -3.72 -40.93 41.81
C THR A 181 -4.88 -41.53 41.00
N PRO A 182 -6.00 -40.81 40.85
CA PRO A 182 -7.12 -41.28 40.04
C PRO A 182 -6.73 -41.37 38.56
N GLU A 183 -7.42 -42.25 37.85
CA GLU A 183 -7.36 -42.35 36.40
C GLU A 183 -8.28 -41.29 35.80
N ILE A 184 -7.77 -40.51 34.86
CA ILE A 184 -8.52 -39.41 34.23
C ILE A 184 -9.14 -39.89 32.94
N GLU A 185 -10.38 -39.50 32.67
CA GLU A 185 -11.01 -39.70 31.38
C GLU A 185 -10.63 -38.57 30.40
N GLY A 186 -10.16 -38.97 29.22
CA GLY A 186 -9.95 -38.09 28.09
C GLY A 186 -10.71 -38.58 26.86
N SER A 187 -10.84 -37.73 25.85
CA SER A 187 -11.44 -38.09 24.56
C SER A 187 -10.43 -37.93 23.43
N VAL A 188 -10.41 -38.88 22.49
CA VAL A 188 -9.55 -38.79 21.30
C VAL A 188 -10.09 -37.66 20.41
N ILE A 189 -9.33 -36.58 20.27
CA ILE A 189 -9.73 -35.41 19.46
C ILE A 189 -9.06 -35.39 18.08
N PHE A 190 -7.94 -36.09 17.93
CA PHE A 190 -7.17 -36.11 16.68
C PHE A 190 -6.36 -37.40 16.53
N ILE A 191 -6.22 -37.85 15.28
CA ILE A 191 -5.40 -38.99 14.86
C ILE A 191 -4.60 -38.51 13.64
N SER A 192 -3.28 -38.73 13.64
CA SER A 192 -2.44 -38.39 12.48
C SER A 192 -2.86 -39.19 11.25
N ALA A 193 -2.85 -38.54 10.08
CA ALA A 193 -3.17 -39.19 8.82
C ALA A 193 -2.04 -40.09 8.31
N ASP A 194 -0.82 -39.84 8.78
CA ASP A 194 0.41 -40.50 8.39
C ASP A 194 1.14 -41.09 9.59
N VAL A 195 2.05 -42.03 9.28
CA VAL A 195 2.87 -42.72 10.25
C VAL A 195 4.19 -41.98 10.42
N SER A 196 4.59 -41.75 11.67
CA SER A 196 5.84 -41.13 12.04
C SER A 196 6.85 -42.18 12.52
N GLU A 197 8.13 -41.92 12.31
CA GLU A 197 9.23 -42.77 12.78
C GLU A 197 9.95 -42.10 13.95
N ASP A 198 10.15 -42.84 15.04
CA ASP A 198 10.89 -42.37 16.19
C ASP A 198 12.40 -42.38 15.88
N SER A 199 13.01 -41.20 15.78
CA SER A 199 14.41 -41.04 15.38
C SER A 199 15.43 -41.73 16.28
N ARG A 200 15.05 -42.12 17.50
CA ARG A 200 15.93 -42.81 18.46
C ARG A 200 15.75 -44.32 18.44
N THR A 201 14.56 -44.81 18.13
CA THR A 201 14.20 -46.23 18.25
C THR A 201 13.85 -46.90 16.92
N GLY A 202 13.65 -46.14 15.85
CA GLY A 202 13.17 -46.64 14.54
C GLY A 202 11.73 -47.17 14.58
N ALA A 203 11.02 -46.95 15.69
CA ALA A 203 9.65 -47.42 15.84
C ALA A 203 8.70 -46.53 15.02
N VAL A 204 7.84 -47.18 14.25
CA VAL A 204 6.87 -46.56 13.36
C VAL A 204 5.53 -46.49 14.11
N PHE A 205 4.93 -45.30 14.22
CA PHE A 205 3.72 -45.05 15.04
C PHE A 205 2.80 -43.97 14.46
N TYR A 206 1.51 -44.04 14.78
CA TYR A 206 0.55 -42.95 14.60
C TYR A 206 0.50 -42.09 15.86
N THR A 207 0.29 -40.78 15.68
CA THR A 207 0.15 -39.84 16.79
C THR A 207 -1.32 -39.58 17.06
N LEU A 208 -1.75 -39.77 18.30
CA LEU A 208 -3.07 -39.37 18.77
C LEU A 208 -2.96 -38.19 19.71
N ARG A 209 -3.95 -37.29 19.64
CA ARG A 209 -4.16 -36.27 20.67
C ARG A 209 -5.44 -36.58 21.42
N ILE A 210 -5.30 -36.59 22.74
CA ILE A 210 -6.39 -36.81 23.68
C ILE A 210 -6.63 -35.47 24.40
N GLY A 211 -7.85 -34.97 24.28
CA GLY A 211 -8.32 -33.80 25.02
C GLY A 211 -8.86 -34.23 26.38
N VAL A 212 -8.51 -33.48 27.41
CA VAL A 212 -9.01 -33.66 28.78
C VAL A 212 -9.77 -32.40 29.17
N SER A 213 -10.89 -32.54 29.85
CA SER A 213 -11.63 -31.38 30.36
C SER A 213 -10.95 -30.79 31.60
N ASP A 214 -11.21 -29.52 31.88
CA ASP A 214 -10.65 -28.85 33.07
C ASP A 214 -11.13 -29.48 34.38
N GLU A 215 -12.33 -30.08 34.39
CA GLU A 215 -12.90 -30.79 35.54
C GLU A 215 -12.10 -32.05 35.87
N GLU A 216 -11.78 -32.85 34.85
CA GLU A 216 -10.97 -34.07 34.95
C GLU A 216 -9.51 -33.76 35.36
N ILE A 217 -8.95 -32.64 34.87
CA ILE A 217 -7.64 -32.16 35.32
C ILE A 217 -7.69 -31.74 36.80
N ALA A 218 -8.80 -31.14 37.26
CA ALA A 218 -8.97 -30.74 38.64
C ALA A 218 -9.10 -31.94 39.61
N GLU A 219 -9.57 -33.10 39.14
CA GLU A 219 -9.63 -34.34 39.95
C GLU A 219 -8.24 -34.86 40.35
N LEU A 220 -7.18 -34.49 39.63
CA LEU A 220 -5.79 -34.76 40.06
C LEU A 220 -5.37 -33.96 41.30
N GLY A 221 -6.19 -33.02 41.77
CA GLY A 221 -5.95 -32.23 42.97
C GLY A 221 -4.76 -31.27 42.82
N ALA A 222 -3.86 -31.26 43.81
CA ALA A 222 -2.73 -30.30 43.87
C ALA A 222 -1.56 -30.63 42.92
N VAL A 223 -1.73 -31.60 42.03
CA VAL A 223 -0.68 -32.12 41.18
C VAL A 223 -0.57 -31.28 39.90
N LYS A 224 0.56 -30.62 39.70
CA LYS A 224 0.81 -29.82 38.49
C LYS A 224 1.36 -30.70 37.36
N LEU A 225 0.59 -30.80 36.28
CA LEU A 225 1.05 -31.38 35.03
C LEU A 225 2.07 -30.45 34.35
N VAL A 226 3.14 -31.03 33.82
CA VAL A 226 4.22 -30.30 33.13
C VAL A 226 4.44 -30.95 31.76
N PRO A 227 4.70 -30.17 30.69
CA PRO A 227 5.04 -30.73 29.39
C PRO A 227 6.21 -31.73 29.46
N GLY A 228 6.09 -32.86 28.75
CA GLY A 228 7.10 -33.93 28.73
C GLY A 228 6.93 -35.02 29.79
N MET A 229 5.88 -34.94 30.62
CA MET A 229 5.55 -36.00 31.58
C MET A 229 5.07 -37.27 30.87
N PRO A 230 5.56 -38.48 31.25
CA PRO A 230 5.09 -39.72 30.67
C PRO A 230 3.66 -40.02 31.14
N VAL A 231 2.82 -40.41 30.18
CA VAL A 231 1.42 -40.78 30.41
C VAL A 231 1.10 -42.01 29.57
N GLU A 232 0.42 -42.95 30.19
CA GLU A 232 -0.11 -44.14 29.53
C GLU A 232 -1.58 -43.89 29.21
N ALA A 233 -1.95 -44.04 27.94
CA ALA A 233 -3.32 -43.84 27.47
C ALA A 233 -3.94 -45.19 27.07
N PHE A 234 -5.02 -45.56 27.73
CA PHE A 234 -5.81 -46.75 27.46
C PHE A 234 -7.08 -46.36 26.72
N VAL A 235 -7.04 -46.42 25.38
CA VAL A 235 -8.21 -46.13 24.55
C VAL A 235 -9.21 -47.28 24.63
N GLN A 236 -10.44 -46.99 25.06
CA GLN A 236 -11.49 -47.99 25.15
C GLN A 236 -11.92 -48.39 23.73
N THR A 237 -11.61 -49.62 23.35
CA THR A 237 -12.04 -50.22 22.08
C THR A 237 -13.27 -51.09 22.33
N ASP A 238 -14.16 -51.19 21.34
CA ASP A 238 -15.41 -51.95 21.47
C ASP A 238 -15.19 -53.37 22.01
N THR A 239 -15.99 -53.75 23.00
CA THR A 239 -15.96 -55.07 23.64
C THR A 239 -16.09 -56.18 22.59
N ARG A 240 -15.09 -57.06 22.51
CA ARG A 240 -15.17 -58.29 21.73
C ARG A 240 -16.37 -59.13 22.20
N SER A 241 -17.31 -59.42 21.30
CA SER A 241 -18.18 -60.58 21.46
C SER A 241 -17.41 -61.83 21.05
N VAL A 242 -17.44 -62.88 21.88
CA VAL A 242 -16.79 -64.18 21.63
C VAL A 242 -17.19 -64.77 20.27
N LEU A 243 -18.36 -64.39 19.74
CA LEU A 243 -18.83 -64.77 18.40
C LEU A 243 -17.89 -64.32 17.27
N SER A 244 -17.10 -63.25 17.43
CA SER A 244 -16.24 -62.73 16.35
C SER A 244 -15.00 -63.58 16.08
N TYR A 245 -14.64 -64.51 16.97
CA TYR A 245 -13.52 -65.42 16.78
C TYR A 245 -13.86 -66.57 15.82
N LEU A 246 -15.13 -66.94 15.74
CA LEU A 246 -15.59 -68.07 14.92
C LEU A 246 -15.88 -67.68 13.47
N THR A 247 -16.26 -66.42 13.22
CA THR A 247 -16.70 -65.99 11.88
C THR A 247 -15.60 -65.33 11.04
N LYS A 248 -14.54 -64.78 11.67
CA LYS A 248 -13.44 -64.10 10.96
C LYS A 248 -12.66 -65.01 9.97
N PRO A 249 -12.29 -66.27 10.31
CA PRO A 249 -11.59 -67.11 9.35
C PRO A 249 -12.47 -67.52 8.15
N PHE A 250 -13.80 -67.60 8.30
CA PHE A 250 -14.70 -67.93 7.19
C PHE A 250 -14.89 -66.77 6.20
N ALA A 251 -14.96 -65.53 6.69
CA ALA A 251 -15.11 -64.36 5.83
C ALA A 251 -13.85 -64.04 5.03
N ASP A 252 -12.66 -64.12 5.66
CA ASP A 252 -11.39 -63.85 4.99
C ASP A 252 -11.04 -64.91 3.93
N GLN A 253 -11.48 -66.16 4.13
CA GLN A 253 -11.29 -67.26 3.16
C GLN A 253 -12.22 -67.14 1.95
N MET A 254 -13.45 -66.63 2.13
CA MET A 254 -14.36 -66.31 1.02
C MET A 254 -13.88 -65.07 0.24
N ALA A 255 -13.37 -64.03 0.91
CA ALA A 255 -12.89 -62.83 0.22
C ALA A 255 -11.61 -63.08 -0.62
N ARG A 256 -10.77 -64.05 -0.25
CA ARG A 256 -9.61 -64.46 -1.05
C ARG A 256 -9.99 -65.29 -2.28
N THR A 257 -11.06 -66.09 -2.21
CA THR A 257 -11.48 -66.95 -3.35
C THR A 257 -12.19 -66.19 -4.47
N PHE A 258 -12.68 -64.98 -4.24
CA PHE A 258 -13.27 -64.11 -5.27
C PHE A 258 -12.29 -63.10 -5.90
N ARG A 259 -11.00 -63.12 -5.53
CA ARG A 259 -9.95 -62.29 -6.16
C ARG A 259 -8.95 -63.06 -7.03
N GLU A 260 -9.06 -64.39 -7.09
CA GLU A 260 -8.25 -65.26 -7.96
C GLU A 260 -9.09 -66.05 -8.98
N GLY A 261 -10.28 -65.53 -9.34
CA GLY A 261 -11.11 -66.02 -10.45
C GLY A 261 -11.29 -64.97 -11.52
#